data_AF-A0A087TIE9-F1
#
_entry.id   AF-A0A087TIE9-F1
#
_cell.length_a   1.000
_cell.length_b   1.000
_cell.length_c   1.000
_cell.angle_alpha   90.00
_cell.angle_beta   90.00
_cell.angle_gamma   90.00
#
_symmetry.space_group_name_H-M   'P 1'
#
loop_
_entity.id
_entity.type
_entity.pdbx_description
1 polymer ?
#
loop_
_entity_poly.entity_id
_entity_poly.type
_entity_poly.pdbx_seq_one_letter_code
_entity_poly.pdbx_strand_id
1 'polypeptide(L)'
;MIFGMYYNMPLIPGCQGSGLFHAFAQHLKHRLKIKDSFQGSKIRVTLISRSTQYRRILNEDELISSLKTFPDLVVRKVNFNRQMAFMQQLEISYNTDILIGIHGAGLTHMLFMPEWG
;
A
#
# COMPACT_ATOMS: atom_id res chain seq x y z
N MET A 1 8.71 18.16 -17.61
CA MET A 1 9.42 17.21 -16.73
C MET A 1 8.36 16.54 -15.88
N ILE A 2 8.23 15.21 -15.91
CA ILE A 2 7.23 14.50 -15.09
C ILE A 2 7.89 14.26 -13.73
N PHE A 3 7.37 14.90 -12.69
CA PHE A 3 7.79 14.65 -11.32
C PHE A 3 7.09 13.40 -10.79
N GLY A 4 7.82 12.56 -10.07
CA GLY A 4 7.30 11.37 -9.43
C GLY A 4 6.47 11.74 -8.19
N MET A 5 5.50 10.89 -7.87
CA MET A 5 4.64 11.08 -6.69
C MET A 5 5.37 10.86 -5.35
N TYR A 6 6.63 10.43 -5.39
CA TYR A 6 7.47 10.26 -4.20
C TYR A 6 8.47 11.42 -4.09
N TYR A 7 8.30 12.27 -3.06
CA TYR A 7 9.16 13.42 -2.73
C TYR A 7 9.32 14.51 -3.80
N ASN A 8 8.42 14.62 -4.80
CA ASN A 8 8.62 15.50 -5.97
C ASN A 8 9.96 15.23 -6.69
N MET A 9 10.51 14.03 -6.57
CA MET A 9 11.74 13.67 -7.24
C MET A 9 11.43 13.51 -8.74
N PRO A 10 12.29 13.98 -9.66
CA PRO A 10 12.08 13.72 -11.08
C PRO A 10 11.96 12.21 -11.32
N LEU A 11 10.98 11.80 -12.13
CA LEU A 11 10.91 10.40 -12.56
C LEU A 11 12.15 10.10 -13.39
N ILE A 12 13.01 9.25 -12.85
CA ILE A 12 14.21 8.80 -13.54
C ILE A 12 13.80 7.73 -14.57
N PRO A 13 14.01 7.96 -15.88
CA PRO A 13 13.71 6.96 -16.89
C PRO A 13 14.43 5.64 -16.60
N GLY A 14 13.71 4.52 -16.72
CA GLY A 14 14.26 3.20 -16.41
C GLY A 14 14.29 2.83 -14.92
N CYS A 15 13.81 3.69 -14.02
CA CYS A 15 13.67 3.35 -12.60
C CYS A 15 12.41 2.50 -12.35
N GLN A 16 12.42 1.26 -12.85
CA GLN A 16 11.36 0.28 -12.70
C GLN A 16 11.95 -1.12 -12.54
N GLY A 17 11.18 -2.06 -11.99
CA GLY A 17 11.57 -3.48 -11.94
C GLY A 17 12.87 -3.78 -11.17
N SER A 18 13.14 -3.06 -10.08
CA SER A 18 14.35 -3.27 -9.27
C SER A 18 14.41 -4.68 -8.67
N GLY A 19 15.41 -5.45 -9.08
CA GLY A 19 15.66 -6.81 -8.55
C GLY A 19 15.90 -6.86 -7.04
N LEU A 20 16.41 -5.78 -6.44
CA LEU A 20 16.58 -5.69 -4.98
C LEU A 20 15.23 -5.64 -4.26
N PHE A 21 14.30 -4.79 -4.73
CA PHE A 21 12.97 -4.70 -4.14
C PHE A 21 12.18 -6.00 -4.32
N HIS A 22 12.33 -6.63 -5.49
CA HIS A 22 11.76 -7.94 -5.78
C HIS A 22 12.26 -9.02 -4.81
N ALA A 23 13.59 -9.19 -4.72
CA ALA A 23 14.19 -10.16 -3.81
C ALA A 23 13.80 -9.91 -2.34
N PHE A 24 13.73 -8.64 -1.92
CA PHE A 24 13.30 -8.27 -0.58
C PHE A 24 11.85 -8.71 -0.28
N ALA A 25 10.90 -8.34 -1.15
CA ALA A 25 9.49 -8.66 -0.96
C ALA A 25 9.25 -10.18 -0.96
N GLN A 26 9.85 -10.90 -1.91
CA GLN A 26 9.72 -12.36 -2.02
C GLN A 26 10.37 -13.08 -0.82
N HIS A 27 11.56 -12.64 -0.39
CA HIS A 27 12.23 -13.20 0.77
C HIS A 27 11.37 -13.07 2.04
N LEU A 28 10.81 -11.88 2.28
CA LEU A 28 9.97 -11.65 3.45
C LEU A 28 8.65 -12.42 3.39
N LYS A 29 7.97 -12.46 2.24
CA LYS A 29 6.76 -13.29 2.05
C LYS A 29 7.04 -14.73 2.48
N HIS A 30 8.13 -15.30 1.96
CA HIS A 30 8.51 -16.68 2.22
C HIS A 30 8.86 -16.92 3.69
N ARG A 31 9.77 -16.10 4.25
CA ARG A 31 10.28 -16.29 5.63
C ARG A 31 9.21 -16.06 6.69
N LEU A 32 8.30 -15.12 6.44
CA LEU A 32 7.21 -14.78 7.36
C LEU A 32 5.94 -15.60 7.11
N LYS A 33 5.94 -16.49 6.09
CA LYS A 33 4.81 -17.35 5.71
C LYS A 33 3.50 -16.57 5.49
N ILE A 34 3.61 -15.40 4.88
CA ILE A 34 2.47 -14.54 4.60
C ILE A 34 1.58 -15.23 3.56
N LYS A 35 0.30 -15.37 3.89
CA LYS A 35 -0.69 -15.99 2.99
C LYS A 35 -1.10 -15.00 1.91
N ASP A 36 -1.14 -15.51 0.68
CA ASP A 36 -1.73 -14.79 -0.43
C ASP A 36 -3.25 -14.95 -0.39
N SER A 37 -3.95 -13.82 -0.32
CA SER A 37 -5.41 -13.75 -0.37
C SER A 37 -5.92 -13.28 -1.73
N PHE A 38 -5.08 -13.35 -2.77
CA PHE A 38 -5.48 -13.04 -4.14
C PHE A 38 -6.73 -13.85 -4.52
N GLN A 39 -7.85 -13.15 -4.66
CA GLN A 39 -9.15 -13.72 -5.00
C GLN A 39 -9.62 -13.10 -6.32
N GLY A 40 -9.22 -13.72 -7.43
CA GLY A 40 -9.74 -13.40 -8.76
C GLY A 40 -9.23 -12.08 -9.34
N SER A 41 -10.08 -11.42 -10.13
CA SER A 41 -9.72 -10.25 -10.96
C SER A 41 -9.87 -8.90 -10.25
N LYS A 42 -10.21 -8.87 -8.95
CA LYS A 42 -10.49 -7.61 -8.24
C LYS A 42 -9.22 -6.93 -7.75
N ILE A 43 -9.19 -5.61 -7.89
CA ILE A 43 -8.08 -4.77 -7.44
C ILE A 43 -8.28 -4.38 -5.97
N ARG A 44 -7.32 -4.69 -5.12
CA ARG A 44 -7.35 -4.43 -3.68
C ARG A 44 -6.75 -3.06 -3.38
N VAL A 45 -7.58 -2.15 -2.89
CA VAL A 45 -7.17 -0.79 -2.52
C VAL A 45 -7.14 -0.65 -1.00
N THR A 46 -5.99 -0.27 -0.45
CA THR A 46 -5.83 -0.04 0.99
C THR A 46 -5.51 1.42 1.25
N LEU A 47 -6.35 2.08 2.05
CA LEU A 47 -6.09 3.42 2.56
C LEU A 47 -5.54 3.33 4.00
N ILE A 48 -4.33 3.84 4.20
CA ILE A 48 -3.74 4.02 5.53
C ILE A 48 -4.19 5.38 6.09
N SER A 49 -5.14 5.32 7.02
CA SER A 49 -5.61 6.46 7.82
C SER A 49 -4.65 6.74 8.97
N ARG A 50 -4.69 7.97 9.49
CA ARG A 50 -3.89 8.41 10.64
C ARG A 50 -4.76 8.94 11.77
N SER A 51 -4.62 8.34 12.96
CA SER A 51 -5.19 8.88 14.20
C SER A 51 -4.23 9.84 14.88
N THR A 52 -3.84 10.92 14.20
CA THR A 52 -2.98 11.99 14.74
C THR A 52 -3.66 13.35 14.65
N GLN A 53 -3.20 14.36 15.39
CA GLN A 53 -3.75 15.73 15.29
C GLN A 53 -3.39 16.43 13.97
N TYR A 54 -2.27 16.04 13.35
CA TYR A 54 -1.76 16.66 12.12
C TYR A 54 -1.62 15.63 11.00
N ARG A 55 -1.51 16.13 9.75
CA ARG A 55 -1.29 15.32 8.54
C ARG A 55 -2.33 14.20 8.42
N ARG A 56 -3.59 14.59 8.26
CA ARG A 56 -4.74 13.71 8.03
C ARG A 56 -5.34 14.01 6.65
N ILE A 57 -5.97 13.00 6.05
CA ILE A 57 -6.81 13.20 4.87
C ILE A 57 -8.16 13.68 5.43
N LEU A 58 -8.65 14.83 4.98
CA LEU A 58 -9.84 15.45 5.57
C LEU A 58 -11.13 14.73 5.14
N ASN A 59 -11.15 14.17 3.93
CA ASN A 59 -12.31 13.54 3.33
C ASN A 59 -12.10 12.02 3.10
N GLU A 60 -11.46 11.32 4.04
CA GLU A 60 -11.21 9.87 3.95
C GLU A 60 -12.48 9.06 3.65
N ASP A 61 -13.59 9.40 4.31
CA ASP A 61 -14.84 8.67 4.17
C ASP A 61 -15.51 8.92 2.80
N GLU A 62 -15.41 10.14 2.25
CA GLU A 62 -15.86 10.46 0.90
C GLU A 62 -15.04 9.71 -0.15
N LEU A 63 -13.71 9.68 0.03
CA LEU A 63 -12.79 8.97 -0.85
C LEU A 63 -13.09 7.47 -0.86
N ILE A 64 -13.27 6.86 0.31
CA ILE A 64 -13.62 5.43 0.42
C ILE A 64 -14.97 5.14 -0.20
N SER A 65 -15.97 6.02 0.03
CA SER A 65 -17.30 5.85 -0.53
C SER A 65 -17.28 5.91 -2.06
N SER A 66 -16.53 6.86 -2.63
CA SER A 66 -16.31 6.98 -4.07
C SER A 66 -15.61 5.74 -4.63
N LEU A 67 -14.54 5.25 -4.00
CA LEU A 67 -13.82 4.05 -4.46
C LEU A 67 -14.70 2.79 -4.41
N LYS A 68 -15.61 2.67 -3.44
CA LYS A 68 -16.52 1.52 -3.32
C LYS A 68 -17.59 1.47 -4.41
N THR A 69 -17.79 2.54 -5.19
CA THR A 69 -18.73 2.55 -6.32
C THR A 69 -18.25 1.71 -7.50
N PHE A 70 -16.94 1.42 -7.57
CA PHE A 70 -16.35 0.57 -8.60
C PHE A 70 -16.45 -0.91 -8.19
N PRO A 71 -17.16 -1.76 -8.95
CA PRO A 71 -17.42 -3.16 -8.56
C PRO A 71 -16.16 -4.04 -8.54
N ASP A 72 -15.14 -3.63 -9.30
CA ASP A 72 -13.86 -4.33 -9.42
C ASP A 72 -12.89 -3.99 -8.28
N LEU A 73 -13.21 -3.01 -7.44
CA LEU A 73 -12.35 -2.61 -6.32
C LEU A 73 -12.79 -3.27 -5.01
N VAL A 74 -11.81 -3.79 -4.26
CA VAL A 74 -11.98 -4.18 -2.86
C VAL A 74 -11.26 -3.16 -2.00
N VAL A 75 -12.04 -2.26 -1.40
CA VAL A 75 -11.50 -1.10 -0.66
C VAL A 75 -11.49 -1.37 0.84
N ARG A 76 -10.34 -1.16 1.50
CA ARG A 76 -10.21 -1.22 2.96
C ARG A 76 -9.54 0.04 3.51
N LYS A 77 -10.00 0.48 4.69
CA LYS A 77 -9.36 1.53 5.51
C LYS A 77 -8.67 0.87 6.69
N VAL A 78 -7.41 1.21 6.93
CA VAL A 78 -6.60 0.67 8.03
C VAL A 78 -5.87 1.78 8.76
N ASN A 79 -5.46 1.50 9.99
CA ASN A 79 -4.62 2.39 10.78
C ASN A 79 -3.48 1.56 11.38
N PHE A 80 -2.28 1.72 10.83
CA PHE A 80 -1.07 1.01 11.24
C PHE A 80 -0.45 1.66 12.49
N ASN A 81 -1.24 1.74 13.56
CA ASN A 81 -0.79 2.21 14.86
C ASN A 81 -0.36 1.01 15.74
N ARG A 82 0.03 1.31 16.99
CA ARG A 82 0.51 0.30 17.95
C ARG A 82 -0.53 -0.76 18.36
N GLN A 83 -1.81 -0.54 18.06
CA GLN A 83 -2.89 -1.47 18.35
C GLN A 83 -2.97 -2.61 17.33
N MET A 84 -2.33 -2.46 16.16
CA MET A 84 -2.24 -3.49 15.14
C MET A 84 -0.86 -4.13 15.18
N ALA A 85 -0.81 -5.46 15.38
CA ALA A 85 0.45 -6.19 15.37
C ALA A 85 1.17 -6.04 14.02
N PHE A 86 2.49 -5.89 14.04
CA PHE A 86 3.27 -5.65 12.83
C PHE A 86 3.06 -6.74 11.77
N MET A 87 2.98 -8.01 12.18
CA MET A 87 2.66 -9.12 11.28
C MET A 87 1.34 -8.92 10.53
N GLN A 88 0.30 -8.43 11.21
CA GLN A 88 -0.98 -8.13 10.59
C GLN A 88 -0.86 -6.96 9.60
N GLN A 89 -0.04 -5.95 9.91
CA GLN A 89 0.23 -4.85 8.98
C GLN A 89 0.89 -5.37 7.70
N LEU A 90 1.88 -6.25 7.83
CA LEU A 90 2.57 -6.88 6.69
C LEU A 90 1.64 -7.75 5.85
N GLU A 91 0.78 -8.56 6.48
CA GLU A 91 -0.23 -9.35 5.76
C GLU A 91 -1.16 -8.46 4.95
N ILE A 92 -1.59 -7.33 5.51
CA ILE A 92 -2.41 -6.35 4.78
C ILE A 92 -1.61 -5.72 3.64
N SER A 93 -0.37 -5.30 3.87
CA SER A 93 0.49 -4.68 2.85
C SER A 93 0.75 -5.62 1.68
N TYR A 94 1.08 -6.88 1.95
CA TYR A 94 1.28 -7.91 0.92
C TYR A 94 0.00 -8.21 0.11
N ASN A 95 -1.16 -8.00 0.74
CA ASN A 95 -2.46 -8.19 0.11
C ASN A 95 -3.11 -6.87 -0.35
N THR A 96 -2.29 -5.93 -0.82
CA THR A 96 -2.70 -4.63 -1.35
C THR A 96 -2.11 -4.42 -2.74
N ASP A 97 -2.92 -3.93 -3.67
CA ASP A 97 -2.51 -3.65 -5.05
C ASP A 97 -2.26 -2.17 -5.23
N ILE A 98 -3.14 -1.34 -4.65
CA ILE A 98 -3.00 0.10 -4.60
C ILE A 98 -2.98 0.53 -3.13
N LEU A 99 -1.86 1.10 -2.69
CA LEU A 99 -1.71 1.65 -1.36
C LEU A 99 -1.85 3.17 -1.39
N ILE A 100 -2.87 3.69 -0.70
CA ILE A 100 -3.13 5.12 -0.54
C ILE A 100 -2.74 5.50 0.88
N GLY A 101 -1.93 6.54 1.03
CA GLY A 101 -1.54 7.01 2.34
C GLY A 101 -0.87 8.36 2.28
N ILE A 102 -0.81 9.03 3.43
CA ILE A 102 -0.06 10.28 3.54
C ILE A 102 1.43 9.97 3.54
N HIS A 103 2.18 10.83 2.86
CA HIS A 103 3.62 10.81 2.83
C HIS A 103 4.27 10.66 4.23
N GLY A 104 5.21 9.72 4.36
CA GLY A 104 5.98 9.47 5.58
C GLY A 104 6.17 7.98 5.85
N ALA A 105 6.47 7.63 7.11
CA ALA A 105 6.82 6.27 7.52
C ALA A 105 5.74 5.22 7.19
N GLY A 106 4.46 5.59 7.14
CA GLY A 106 3.41 4.65 6.76
C GLY A 106 3.50 4.14 5.31
N LEU A 107 4.08 4.94 4.39
CA LEU A 107 4.24 4.53 2.99
C LEU A 107 5.41 3.57 2.78
N THR A 108 6.30 3.36 3.75
CA THR A 108 7.36 2.33 3.63
C THR A 108 6.77 0.93 3.48
N HIS A 109 5.50 0.74 3.83
CA HIS A 109 4.76 -0.49 3.58
C HIS A 109 4.64 -0.87 2.10
N MET A 110 4.89 0.07 1.18
CA MET A 110 5.01 -0.23 -0.26
C MET A 110 6.11 -1.25 -0.56
N LEU A 111 7.13 -1.38 0.29
CA LEU A 111 8.21 -2.35 0.13
C LEU A 111 7.76 -3.80 0.40
N PHE A 112 6.62 -3.98 1.06
CA PHE A 112 6.03 -5.29 1.37
C PHE A 112 4.83 -5.61 0.49
N MET A 113 4.46 -4.71 -0.43
CA MET A 113 3.43 -4.97 -1.43
C MET A 113 3.88 -6.08 -2.38
N PRO A 114 2.95 -6.82 -3.00
CA PRO A 114 3.29 -7.85 -3.96
C PRO A 114 3.84 -7.21 -5.23
N GLU A 115 4.58 -8.01 -6.00
CA GLU A 115 5.09 -7.59 -7.30
C GLU A 115 3.92 -7.48 -8.29
N TRP A 116 3.68 -6.25 -8.75
CA TRP A 116 2.91 -6.02 -9.97
C TRP A 116 3.95 -5.83 -11.07
N GLY A 117 3.87 -6.67 -12.11
CA GLY A 117 4.85 -6.72 -13.20
C GLY A 117 5.18 -5.36 -13.79
#